data_AF-A0A3B8WX08-F1
#
_entry.id   AF-A0A3B8WX08-F1
#
_cell.length_a   1.000
_cell.length_b   1.000
_cell.length_c   1.000
_cell.angle_alpha   90.00
_cell.angle_beta   90.00
_cell.angle_gamma   90.00
#
_symmetry.space_group_name_H-M   'P 1'
#
loop_
_entity.id
_entity.type
_entity.pdbx_description
1 polymer ?
#
loop_
_entity_poly.entity_id
_entity_poly.type
_entity_poly.pdbx_seq_one_letter_code
_entity_poly.pdbx_strand_id
1 'polypeptide(L)' 'MNTAVRYLRSLLLLELLAGLGVTLKHFFRRGITLQFPEERTPTSNRFRGLHALRRYPNGEERCIACK' A
#
# COMPACT_ATOMS: atom_id res chain seq x y z
N MET A 1 18.72 -17.49 -34.06
CA MET A 1 18.58 -16.05 -33.74
C MET A 1 19.73 -15.33 -34.43
N ASN A 2 19.47 -14.58 -35.50
CA ASN A 2 20.52 -14.04 -36.37
C ASN A 2 21.45 -13.12 -35.55
N THR A 3 22.76 -13.38 -35.59
CA THR A 3 23.78 -12.63 -34.85
C THR A 3 23.69 -11.12 -35.08
N ALA A 4 23.34 -10.71 -36.30
CA ALA A 4 23.07 -9.31 -36.66
C ALA A 4 21.96 -8.66 -35.82
N VAL A 5 20.86 -9.39 -35.55
CA VAL A 5 19.73 -8.90 -34.74
C VAL A 5 20.13 -8.70 -33.28
N ARG A 6 21.03 -9.56 -32.76
CA ARG A 6 21.54 -9.44 -31.39
C ARG A 6 22.41 -8.19 -31.21
N TYR A 7 23.29 -7.90 -32.17
CA TYR A 7 24.11 -6.68 -32.15
C TYR A 7 23.26 -5.42 -32.30
N LEU A 8 22.22 -5.43 -33.14
CA LEU A 8 21.29 -4.31 -33.25
C LEU A 8 20.52 -4.05 -31.95
N ARG A 9 20.03 -5.10 -31.27
CA ARG A 9 19.38 -4.95 -29.96
C ARG A 9 20.31 -4.41 -28.88
N SER A 10 21.57 -4.85 -28.85
CA SER A 10 22.54 -4.39 -27.84
C SER A 10 23.00 -2.96 -28.09
N LEU A 11 23.24 -2.56 -29.35
CA LEU A 11 23.70 -1.22 -29.69
C LEU A 11 22.59 -0.17 -29.58
N LEU A 12 21.35 -0.53 -29.93
CA LEU A 12 20.19 0.38 -29.86
C LEU A 12 19.45 0.33 -28.51
N LEU A 13 19.95 -0.46 -27.55
CA LEU A 13 19.42 -0.56 -26.18
C LEU A 13 17.89 -0.74 -26.12
N LEU A 14 17.33 -1.52 -27.04
CA LEU A 14 15.87 -1.64 -27.20
C LEU A 14 15.19 -2.20 -25.94
N GLU A 15 15.89 -3.04 -25.18
CA GLU A 15 15.40 -3.58 -23.90
C GLU A 15 15.25 -2.49 -22.81
N LEU A 16 16.13 -1.48 -22.79
CA LEU A 16 16.01 -0.34 -21.87
C LEU A 16 14.82 0.56 -22.24
N LEU A 17 14.61 0.81 -23.52
CA LEU A 17 13.45 1.57 -24.00
C LEU A 17 12.14 0.85 -23.67
N ALA A 18 12.10 -0.48 -23.79
CA ALA A 18 10.96 -1.27 -23.36
C ALA A 18 10.69 -1.12 -21.84
N GLY A 19 11.75 -1.16 -21.01
CA GLY A 19 11.64 -0.92 -19.57
C GLY A 19 11.13 0.48 -19.24
N LEU A 20 11.64 1.51 -19.92
CA LEU A 20 11.19 2.90 -19.77
C LEU A 20 9.73 3.09 -20.21
N GLY A 21 9.25 2.32 -21.19
CA GLY A 21 7.83 2.31 -21.55
C GLY A 21 6.94 1.86 -20.39
N VAL A 22 7.38 0.89 -19.59
CA VAL A 22 6.64 0.44 -18.40
C VAL A 22 6.66 1.49 -17.31
N THR A 23 7.80 2.14 -17.06
CA THR A 23 7.87 3.21 -16.04
C THR A 23 7.00 4.40 -16.43
N LEU A 24 7.04 4.81 -17.70
CA LEU A 24 6.20 5.89 -18.23
C LEU A 24 4.71 5.56 -18.10
N LYS A 25 4.31 4.31 -18.37
CA LYS A 25 2.94 3.84 -18.15
C LYS A 25 2.49 3.98 -16.70
N HIS A 26 3.36 3.72 -15.73
CA HIS A 26 3.04 3.89 -14.31
C HIS A 26 3.06 5.34 -13.87
N PHE A 27 3.93 6.17 -14.46
CA PHE A 27 4.00 7.60 -14.18
C PHE A 27 2.67 8.33 -14.46
N PHE A 28 1.98 7.94 -15.53
CA PHE A 28 0.65 8.50 -15.86
C PHE A 28 -0.53 7.80 -15.18
N ARG A 29 -0.30 6.77 -14.36
CA ARG A 29 -1.39 6.17 -13.56
C ARG A 29 -1.72 7.08 -12.38
N ARG A 30 -2.98 7.05 -11.97
CA ARG A 30 -3.44 7.77 -10.77
C ARG A 30 -2.72 7.21 -9.54
N GLY A 31 -2.24 8.09 -8.67
CA GLY A 31 -1.67 7.73 -7.38
C GLY A 31 -2.71 7.09 -6.46
N ILE A 32 -2.27 6.15 -5.62
CA ILE A 32 -3.09 5.51 -4.58
C ILE A 32 -2.96 6.20 -3.21
N THR A 33 -2.20 7.30 -3.14
CA THR A 33 -1.88 8.01 -1.90
C THR A 33 -3.12 8.69 -1.34
N LEU A 34 -3.44 8.39 -0.09
CA LEU A 34 -4.48 9.07 0.70
C LEU A 34 -3.90 10.32 1.34
N GLN A 35 -4.69 11.39 1.42
CA GLN A 35 -4.28 12.63 2.08
C GLN A 35 -4.49 12.54 3.58
N PHE A 36 -3.48 12.10 4.34
CA PHE A 36 -3.55 12.10 5.79
C PHE A 36 -3.19 13.50 6.35
N PRO A 37 -3.94 14.07 7.29
CA PRO A 37 -4.96 13.45 8.18
C PRO A 37 -6.43 13.51 7.73
N GLU A 38 -6.73 14.20 6.63
CA GLU A 38 -8.10 14.46 6.14
C GLU A 38 -8.82 13.16 5.71
N GLU A 39 -8.09 12.27 5.06
CA GLU A 39 -8.53 10.96 4.57
C GLU A 39 -7.88 9.85 5.41
N ARG A 40 -8.69 8.88 5.86
CA ARG A 40 -8.23 7.72 6.64
C ARG A 40 -8.54 6.42 5.91
N THR A 41 -7.69 5.42 6.14
CA THR A 41 -7.93 4.08 5.61
C THR A 41 -9.16 3.45 6.28
N PRO A 42 -9.97 2.66 5.54
CA PRO A 42 -11.08 1.94 6.12
C PRO A 42 -10.57 0.90 7.12
N THR A 43 -11.03 0.97 8.37
CA THR A 43 -10.70 0.01 9.41
C THR A 43 -11.82 -1.01 9.58
N SER A 44 -11.45 -2.27 9.81
CA SER A 44 -12.44 -3.31 10.10
C SER A 44 -13.00 -3.18 11.53
N ASN A 45 -14.22 -3.66 11.77
CA ASN A 45 -14.82 -3.70 13.11
C ASN A 45 -14.00 -4.49 14.16
N ARG A 46 -13.05 -5.31 13.70
CA ARG A 46 -12.16 -6.11 14.55
C ARG A 46 -10.76 -5.47 14.70
N PHE A 47 -10.60 -4.21 14.29
CA PHE A 47 -9.35 -3.49 14.47
C PHE A 47 -8.99 -3.41 15.96
N ARG A 48 -7.74 -3.77 16.28
CA ARG A 48 -7.20 -3.71 17.63
C ARG A 48 -6.38 -2.43 17.77
N GLY A 49 -6.91 -1.49 18.54
CA GLY A 49 -6.25 -0.22 18.84
C GLY A 49 -5.85 -0.11 20.31
N LEU A 50 -6.09 1.07 20.87
CA LEU A 50 -5.81 1.34 22.28
C LEU A 50 -6.73 0.52 23.19
N HIS A 51 -6.14 -0.08 24.23
CA HIS A 51 -6.88 -0.87 25.20
C HIS A 51 -7.61 0.06 26.18
N ALA A 52 -8.89 -0.22 26.44
CA ALA A 52 -9.70 0.58 27.36
C ALA A 52 -10.56 -0.31 28.26
N LEU A 53 -10.57 0.00 29.56
CA LEU A 53 -11.48 -0.62 30.52
C LEU A 53 -12.91 -0.15 30.24
N ARG A 54 -13.85 -1.10 30.22
CA ARG A 54 -15.26 -0.83 29.94
C ARG A 54 -16.08 -0.77 31.25
N ARG A 55 -17.15 0.00 31.21
CA ARG A 55 -18.16 0.10 32.29
C ARG A 55 -19.43 -0.67 31.93
N TYR A 56 -20.27 -0.94 32.92
CA TYR A 56 -21.65 -1.40 32.75
C TYR A 56 -22.58 -0.24 32.37
N PRO A 57 -23.82 -0.50 31.89
CA PRO A 57 -24.79 0.56 31.56
C PRO A 57 -25.20 1.45 32.75
N ASN A 58 -25.06 0.95 33.99
CA ASN A 58 -25.29 1.69 35.23
C ASN A 58 -24.12 2.63 35.63
N GLY A 59 -23.00 2.61 34.89
CA GLY A 59 -21.83 3.44 35.14
C GLY A 59 -20.76 2.81 36.04
N GLU A 60 -21.00 1.64 36.62
CA GLU A 60 -20.03 0.88 37.42
C GLU A 60 -18.94 0.25 36.52
N GLU A 61 -17.72 0.11 37.03
CA GLU A 61 -16.64 -0.55 36.28
C GLU A 61 -16.82 -2.07 36.20
N ARG A 62 -16.37 -2.69 35.10
CA ARG A 62 -16.43 -4.15 34.94
C ARG A 62 -15.27 -4.89 35.61
N CYS A 63 -14.24 -4.17 36.04
CA CYS A 63 -13.09 -4.76 36.70
C CYS A 63 -13.48 -5.19 38.12
N ILE A 64 -13.23 -6.45 38.46
CA ILE A 64 -13.45 -6.99 39.80
C ILE A 64 -12.15 -7.45 40.46
N ALA A 65 -11.00 -6.98 39.93
CA ALA A 65 -9.67 -7.39 40.38
C ALA A 65 -9.53 -8.93 40.53
N CYS A 66 -9.87 -9.69 39.48
CA CYS A 66 -9.87 -11.15 39.54
C CYS A 66 -8.47 -11.77 39.74
N LYS A 67 -7.40 -10.97 39.61
CA LYS A 67 -6.02 -11.22 40.00
C LYS A 67 -5.35 -9.93 40.41
#